data_AF-A0A8B9BRX9-F1
#
_entry.id   AF-A0A8B9BRX9-F1
#
_cell.length_a   1.000
_cell.length_b   1.000
_cell.length_c   1.000
_cell.angle_alpha   90.00
_cell.angle_beta   90.00
_cell.angle_gamma   90.00
#
_symmetry.space_group_name_H-M   'P 1'
#
loop_
_entity.id
_entity.type
_entity.pdbx_description
1 polymer ?
#
loop_
_entity_poly.entity_id
_entity_poly.type
_entity_poly.pdbx_seq_one_letter_code
_entity_poly.pdbx_strand_id
1 'polypeptide(L)'
;MLRSRCHRQKLRSIWAALEVTGGPGVPGPSTSRRVTRSSTALPRLPCRKDLAAAASTVSRYGRSPAPWKRAIDSSATTSISTKRGTEAKRCRGAGVGQGTGAGCCPPGVGVPVPVSPAPARQWQPDVDWAQQFAGAIMYPSRETEKWVPPPWDDKDPPAHKKVSSLTINFGPQHPAAHGVLRLVMELSGESVKKCDPHVGLLHRGTEKLIEYKTYLQALPYFDRLDYVSMMCNEQAYSLAVEKLLNIRPPLRAQWIRVLFAEITRLLNHIMAVTTHALDIGAMTPFFWMFEEREKMFEFYERVSGARMHAAYIRPGGVHQDLPLGLMDDIYEFVKNFSTRVDEVEEMLTNNRIWKNRTVDIGVITAEEALNYGFSGVMLRGSGIHWDLRKTQPYDIYDQVEFDVPIGSRGDCYDRYLCRVEEMRQSLRIILQCLNKMPEGEIKVDDAKISPPKRAEMKTSMESLIHHFKLYTEGYQVPPGATYTAVEAPKGEFGVYLVSDGSSRPYRCKIKAPGFAHLAGLDRMSQGHMLADVVAIIGTLAVESFPFPRCQARGHITLSGRILPASPARGPLLEVIFGPSAPAARGFAPSWGWRRLSELPPCQGGIWAPGGWRLPGTAR
;
A
#
# COMPACT_ATOMS: atom_id res chain seq x y z
N MET A 1 36.12 9.38 -50.58
CA MET A 1 35.55 10.57 -51.30
C MET A 1 34.14 10.25 -51.77
N LEU A 2 33.34 11.28 -52.12
CA LEU A 2 32.18 11.22 -53.03
C LEU A 2 31.16 10.05 -52.88
N ARG A 3 30.28 10.14 -51.88
CA ARG A 3 28.83 10.28 -52.17
C ARG A 3 28.08 10.95 -51.00
N SER A 4 27.55 12.15 -51.29
CA SER A 4 26.38 12.81 -50.69
C SER A 4 26.07 12.55 -49.20
N ARG A 5 26.26 13.48 -48.26
CA ARG A 5 25.64 14.83 -48.21
C ARG A 5 24.16 14.84 -48.66
N CYS A 6 23.23 14.24 -47.89
CA CYS A 6 21.80 14.42 -48.14
C CYS A 6 20.85 14.26 -46.92
N HIS A 7 21.25 14.61 -45.68
CA HIS A 7 20.31 14.68 -44.54
C HIS A 7 20.59 15.76 -43.47
N ARG A 8 21.50 16.72 -43.73
CA ARG A 8 21.81 17.83 -42.79
C ARG A 8 21.04 19.13 -43.11
N GLN A 9 19.82 19.01 -43.64
CA GLN A 9 19.11 20.12 -44.29
C GLN A 9 17.59 20.16 -44.03
N LYS A 10 17.11 19.48 -42.98
CA LYS A 10 15.67 19.41 -42.61
C LYS A 10 15.33 19.85 -41.17
N LEU A 11 16.26 20.55 -40.50
CA LEU A 11 16.10 21.07 -39.12
C LEU A 11 16.55 22.54 -39.02
N ARG A 12 16.12 23.39 -39.96
CA ARG A 12 16.27 24.87 -39.93
C ARG A 12 15.02 25.62 -40.42
N SER A 13 13.85 25.00 -40.29
CA SER A 13 12.58 25.51 -40.81
C SER A 13 11.45 25.28 -39.79
N ILE A 14 11.45 26.09 -38.72
CA ILE A 14 10.34 26.25 -37.74
C ILE A 14 10.57 27.49 -36.83
N TRP A 15 11.78 28.09 -36.82
CA TRP A 15 12.10 29.36 -36.16
C TRP A 15 12.30 30.51 -37.17
N ALA A 16 11.24 30.86 -37.90
CA ALA A 16 11.21 31.98 -38.85
C ALA A 16 9.76 32.39 -39.18
N ALA A 17 9.02 32.91 -38.20
CA ALA A 17 7.60 33.26 -38.35
C ALA A 17 7.12 34.40 -37.44
N LEU A 18 7.98 35.37 -37.13
CA LEU A 18 7.63 36.66 -36.52
C LEU A 18 8.75 37.67 -36.83
N GLU A 19 8.38 38.95 -36.94
CA GLU A 19 9.25 40.11 -37.23
C GLU A 19 10.04 40.08 -38.55
N VAL A 20 9.49 40.72 -39.61
CA VAL A 20 10.05 41.97 -40.21
C VAL A 20 8.95 42.69 -41.01
N THR A 21 8.48 43.83 -40.51
CA THR A 21 8.12 45.01 -41.32
C THR A 21 8.59 46.25 -40.54
N GLY A 22 9.20 47.23 -41.23
CA GLY A 22 9.99 48.29 -40.57
C GLY A 22 9.21 49.47 -40.01
N GLY A 23 9.86 50.24 -39.13
CA GLY A 23 9.42 51.58 -38.67
C GLY A 23 9.83 52.70 -39.63
N PRO A 24 10.26 53.91 -39.17
CA PRO A 24 10.56 54.35 -37.80
C PRO A 24 9.76 55.60 -37.33
N GLY A 25 9.89 55.99 -36.05
CA GLY A 25 9.35 57.24 -35.53
C GLY A 25 9.73 57.56 -34.07
N VAL A 26 10.42 58.69 -33.87
CA VAL A 26 10.86 59.28 -32.58
C VAL A 26 10.51 60.77 -32.70
N PRO A 27 9.84 61.47 -31.74
CA PRO A 27 10.41 61.73 -30.40
C PRO A 27 9.44 61.97 -29.21
N GLY A 28 10.01 62.17 -28.01
CA GLY A 28 9.56 63.24 -27.08
C GLY A 28 8.72 62.84 -25.85
N PRO A 29 9.21 63.06 -24.60
CA PRO A 29 8.44 62.86 -23.36
C PRO A 29 7.87 64.18 -22.77
N SER A 30 6.78 64.11 -21.99
CA SER A 30 6.38 65.25 -21.13
C SER A 30 5.54 64.89 -19.87
N THR A 31 5.88 65.57 -18.76
CA THR A 31 5.02 66.03 -17.65
C THR A 31 3.99 65.12 -16.97
N SER A 32 4.39 64.58 -15.81
CA SER A 32 3.78 64.79 -14.47
C SER A 32 2.27 65.07 -14.30
N ARG A 33 1.63 64.37 -13.34
CA ARG A 33 1.10 65.02 -12.11
C ARG A 33 0.80 64.02 -10.97
N ARG A 34 1.01 64.48 -9.74
CA ARG A 34 0.61 63.83 -8.46
C ARG A 34 -0.56 64.62 -7.88
N VAL A 35 -1.61 63.96 -7.37
CA VAL A 35 -2.59 64.53 -6.41
C VAL A 35 -3.36 63.39 -5.70
N THR A 36 -4.07 63.68 -4.61
CA THR A 36 -4.51 62.72 -3.58
C THR A 36 -6.00 62.78 -3.24
N ARG A 37 -6.57 61.66 -2.74
CA ARG A 37 -7.73 61.51 -1.81
C ARG A 37 -9.04 62.31 -2.07
N SER A 38 -10.19 61.61 -2.18
CA SER A 38 -11.32 61.72 -1.22
C SER A 38 -12.60 60.91 -1.57
N SER A 39 -13.05 60.07 -0.63
CA SER A 39 -14.43 59.72 -0.18
C SER A 39 -15.73 59.93 -1.00
N THR A 40 -16.75 59.11 -0.64
CA THR A 40 -18.23 59.16 -0.92
C THR A 40 -18.67 58.49 -2.26
N ALA A 41 -19.88 57.89 -2.41
CA ALA A 41 -21.07 57.74 -1.54
C ALA A 41 -21.81 56.36 -1.72
N LEU A 42 -22.93 56.15 -1.00
CA LEU A 42 -23.78 54.92 -0.97
C LEU A 42 -25.04 55.02 -1.87
N PRO A 43 -25.75 53.90 -2.16
CA PRO A 43 -26.94 53.49 -1.34
C PRO A 43 -26.90 51.97 -0.96
N ARG A 44 -27.45 51.41 0.13
CA ARG A 44 -28.75 51.53 0.88
C ARG A 44 -29.96 51.02 0.07
N LEU A 45 -30.95 50.26 0.56
CA LEU A 45 -31.35 49.54 1.83
C LEU A 45 -32.49 48.54 1.39
N PRO A 46 -33.34 47.86 2.23
CA PRO A 46 -33.42 47.62 3.69
C PRO A 46 -33.28 46.12 4.09
N CYS A 47 -33.16 45.61 5.33
CA CYS A 47 -33.28 46.07 6.73
C CYS A 47 -34.52 45.54 7.51
N ARG A 48 -34.28 44.58 8.44
CA ARG A 48 -34.86 44.41 9.80
C ARG A 48 -34.12 43.25 10.51
N LYS A 49 -33.50 43.43 11.69
CA LYS A 49 -34.05 43.47 13.08
C LYS A 49 -34.33 42.06 13.65
N ASP A 50 -33.95 41.71 14.89
CA ASP A 50 -33.36 42.45 16.03
C ASP A 50 -32.38 41.56 16.87
N LEU A 51 -31.48 42.22 17.63
CA LEU A 51 -30.90 41.93 18.98
C LEU A 51 -30.61 40.49 19.49
N ALA A 52 -29.71 40.22 20.46
CA ALA A 52 -28.46 40.81 20.99
C ALA A 52 -27.97 39.95 22.22
N ALA A 53 -26.78 40.28 22.76
CA ALA A 53 -26.10 39.71 23.95
C ALA A 53 -25.57 38.24 23.80
N ALA A 54 -24.30 37.86 24.07
CA ALA A 54 -23.25 38.23 25.05
C ALA A 54 -23.31 37.43 26.37
N ALA A 55 -22.19 37.05 27.04
CA ALA A 55 -20.78 36.92 26.63
C ALA A 55 -19.97 36.14 27.71
N SER A 56 -18.79 35.61 27.33
CA SER A 56 -17.60 35.32 28.16
C SER A 56 -17.70 34.52 29.48
N THR A 57 -16.85 33.49 29.63
CA THR A 57 -15.89 33.37 30.76
C THR A 57 -14.79 32.32 30.48
N VAL A 58 -13.74 32.26 31.30
CA VAL A 58 -12.44 31.66 30.95
C VAL A 58 -11.87 30.72 32.03
N SER A 59 -11.57 29.47 31.64
CA SER A 59 -10.61 28.50 32.23
C SER A 59 -10.73 28.08 33.72
N ARG A 60 -10.51 26.79 34.00
CA ARG A 60 -9.28 26.25 34.67
C ARG A 60 -9.32 24.72 34.85
N TYR A 61 -8.13 24.15 35.08
CA TYR A 61 -7.71 22.80 35.52
C TYR A 61 -8.77 21.79 36.05
N GLY A 62 -8.59 20.46 35.97
CA GLY A 62 -7.50 19.67 35.36
C GLY A 62 -7.12 18.39 36.16
N ARG A 63 -6.61 17.37 35.45
CA ARG A 63 -6.03 16.07 35.92
C ARG A 63 -6.98 15.00 36.50
N SER A 64 -6.75 13.76 36.03
CA SER A 64 -7.11 12.49 36.67
C SER A 64 -5.98 12.03 37.63
N PRO A 65 -6.20 10.99 38.47
CA PRO A 65 -5.80 9.63 38.07
C PRO A 65 -6.73 8.51 38.59
N ALA A 66 -6.35 7.26 38.33
CA ALA A 66 -6.93 6.00 38.83
C ALA A 66 -5.78 4.98 39.02
N PRO A 67 -5.98 3.66 39.25
CA PRO A 67 -7.09 2.91 39.86
C PRO A 67 -6.61 1.92 40.97
N TRP A 68 -7.50 1.07 41.53
CA TRP A 68 -7.33 -0.37 41.90
C TRP A 68 -7.98 -0.79 43.24
N LYS A 69 -8.97 -1.70 43.16
CA LYS A 69 -8.87 -3.09 43.66
C LYS A 69 -9.98 -3.96 43.05
N ARG A 70 -9.83 -5.30 43.10
CA ARG A 70 -10.69 -6.30 42.42
C ARG A 70 -11.32 -7.27 43.42
N ALA A 71 -12.54 -7.73 43.12
CA ALA A 71 -13.06 -9.09 43.37
C ALA A 71 -14.39 -9.22 42.57
N ILE A 72 -14.39 -9.88 41.41
CA ILE A 72 -14.67 -11.32 41.19
C ILE A 72 -16.19 -11.61 41.12
N ASP A 73 -16.64 -11.85 39.89
CA ASP A 73 -17.54 -12.91 39.39
C ASP A 73 -18.49 -13.59 40.41
N SER A 74 -19.78 -13.79 40.10
CA SER A 74 -20.21 -14.65 38.98
C SER A 74 -21.73 -14.56 38.69
N SER A 75 -22.16 -14.99 37.51
CA SER A 75 -23.56 -14.99 37.06
C SER A 75 -24.21 -16.39 37.07
N ALA A 76 -25.31 -16.58 37.80
CA ALA A 76 -26.22 -17.72 37.60
C ALA A 76 -27.67 -17.43 38.04
N THR A 77 -28.58 -17.50 37.07
CA THR A 77 -30.04 -17.76 37.22
C THR A 77 -30.28 -19.17 37.79
N THR A 78 -31.40 -19.56 38.42
CA THR A 78 -32.76 -18.98 38.50
C THR A 78 -33.57 -19.59 39.66
N SER A 79 -34.68 -18.94 40.06
CA SER A 79 -35.77 -19.50 40.91
C SER A 79 -35.42 -19.77 42.39
N ILE A 80 -36.34 -19.83 43.35
CA ILE A 80 -37.83 -19.80 43.31
C ILE A 80 -38.33 -18.64 44.18
N SER A 81 -39.35 -17.90 43.73
CA SER A 81 -40.11 -16.96 44.56
C SER A 81 -41.46 -17.55 44.98
N THR A 82 -41.77 -17.49 46.28
CA THR A 82 -43.12 -17.76 46.81
C THR A 82 -43.58 -16.62 47.71
N LYS A 83 -44.87 -16.28 47.62
CA LYS A 83 -45.44 -15.05 48.17
C LYS A 83 -45.88 -15.25 49.63
N ARG A 84 -45.68 -14.22 50.47
CA ARG A 84 -46.77 -13.42 51.12
C ARG A 84 -46.17 -12.28 51.95
N GLY A 85 -46.92 -11.18 52.09
CA GLY A 85 -46.52 -10.03 52.89
C GLY A 85 -46.83 -10.20 54.38
N THR A 86 -46.47 -9.20 55.18
CA THR A 86 -46.72 -9.17 56.63
C THR A 86 -47.39 -7.86 57.05
N GLU A 87 -48.62 -7.96 57.54
CA GLU A 87 -49.25 -6.89 58.33
C GLU A 87 -48.62 -6.78 59.73
N ALA A 88 -48.65 -5.59 60.31
CA ALA A 88 -48.01 -5.31 61.60
C ALA A 88 -48.83 -5.82 62.80
N LYS A 89 -48.24 -6.74 63.58
CA LYS A 89 -48.74 -7.10 64.93
C LYS A 89 -48.13 -6.17 66.00
N ARG A 90 -48.93 -5.80 67.01
CA ARG A 90 -48.57 -4.90 68.11
C ARG A 90 -49.03 -5.48 69.45
N CYS A 91 -48.15 -5.61 70.46
CA CYS A 91 -48.57 -5.87 71.84
C CYS A 91 -47.51 -5.52 72.91
N ARG A 92 -47.92 -4.67 73.87
CA ARG A 92 -47.49 -4.54 75.29
C ARG A 92 -46.01 -4.27 75.65
N GLY A 93 -45.76 -3.30 76.55
CA GLY A 93 -44.50 -3.22 77.33
C GLY A 93 -44.12 -1.86 77.96
N ALA A 94 -44.68 -1.54 79.14
CA ALA A 94 -44.18 -0.70 80.27
C ALA A 94 -43.45 0.68 80.08
N GLY A 95 -43.60 1.57 81.10
CA GLY A 95 -42.88 2.86 81.26
C GLY A 95 -43.82 4.08 81.40
N VAL A 96 -44.41 4.39 82.56
CA VAL A 96 -43.89 5.06 83.79
C VAL A 96 -43.82 6.61 83.68
N GLY A 97 -44.42 7.30 84.66
CA GLY A 97 -44.50 8.79 84.78
C GLY A 97 -45.95 9.29 84.82
N GLN A 98 -46.67 9.19 85.94
CA GLN A 98 -46.77 10.21 87.03
C GLN A 98 -47.16 11.63 86.57
N GLY A 99 -48.36 12.07 86.97
CA GLY A 99 -48.88 13.42 86.80
C GLY A 99 -50.26 13.58 87.45
N THR A 100 -50.39 14.54 88.38
CA THR A 100 -51.61 14.94 89.11
C THR A 100 -52.75 15.40 88.18
N GLY A 101 -54.04 15.38 88.55
CA GLY A 101 -54.70 15.01 89.81
C GLY A 101 -55.99 15.84 90.04
N ALA A 102 -56.98 15.27 90.75
CA ALA A 102 -58.35 15.79 90.97
C ALA A 102 -59.27 15.86 89.72
N GLY A 103 -60.59 15.61 89.83
CA GLY A 103 -61.35 15.15 91.00
C GLY A 103 -62.86 14.94 90.75
N CYS A 104 -63.59 14.56 91.81
CA CYS A 104 -65.04 14.34 91.91
C CYS A 104 -65.62 13.03 91.29
N CYS A 105 -66.84 12.68 91.72
CA CYS A 105 -67.30 11.29 91.89
C CYS A 105 -68.57 10.92 91.09
N PRO A 106 -68.86 9.61 90.88
CA PRO A 106 -70.06 9.12 90.19
C PRO A 106 -71.30 9.11 91.11
N PRO A 107 -72.51 8.91 90.55
CA PRO A 107 -73.10 7.56 90.60
C PRO A 107 -73.90 7.16 89.34
N GLY A 108 -74.17 5.85 89.19
CA GLY A 108 -75.10 5.33 88.16
C GLY A 108 -74.74 3.95 87.63
N VAL A 109 -75.07 2.87 88.36
CA VAL A 109 -74.84 1.50 87.90
C VAL A 109 -75.92 1.10 86.89
N GLY A 110 -75.63 1.31 85.60
CA GLY A 110 -76.41 0.78 84.47
C GLY A 110 -75.88 -0.57 83.98
N VAL A 111 -76.77 -1.44 83.50
CA VAL A 111 -76.44 -2.77 82.95
C VAL A 111 -75.51 -2.63 81.71
N PRO A 112 -74.51 -3.52 81.51
CA PRO A 112 -73.58 -3.41 80.39
C PRO A 112 -74.25 -3.39 79.00
N VAL A 113 -74.21 -2.22 78.36
CA VAL A 113 -74.57 -2.03 76.95
C VAL A 113 -73.47 -2.68 76.07
N PRO A 114 -73.81 -3.32 74.93
CA PRO A 114 -72.80 -3.89 74.03
C PRO A 114 -71.77 -2.85 73.57
N VAL A 115 -70.51 -3.26 73.54
CA VAL A 115 -69.34 -2.39 73.30
C VAL A 115 -69.40 -1.77 71.90
N SER A 116 -69.39 -0.45 71.83
CA SER A 116 -69.26 0.31 70.59
C SER A 116 -67.84 0.17 70.00
N PRO A 117 -67.69 0.16 68.67
CA PRO A 117 -66.40 -0.05 68.02
C PRO A 117 -65.42 1.11 68.32
N ALA A 118 -64.15 0.76 68.51
CA ALA A 118 -63.08 1.73 68.76
C ALA A 118 -62.88 2.72 67.59
N PRO A 119 -62.42 3.96 67.84
CA PRO A 119 -62.20 4.94 66.78
C PRO A 119 -61.20 4.41 65.74
N ALA A 120 -61.58 4.52 64.47
CA ALA A 120 -60.78 4.05 63.34
C ALA A 120 -59.45 4.82 63.23
N ARG A 121 -58.43 4.16 62.68
CA ARG A 121 -57.16 4.82 62.34
C ARG A 121 -57.39 5.80 61.19
N GLN A 122 -56.70 6.94 61.22
CA GLN A 122 -56.69 7.88 60.10
C GLN A 122 -56.22 7.18 58.82
N TRP A 123 -56.96 7.35 57.73
CA TRP A 123 -56.60 6.81 56.43
C TRP A 123 -55.26 7.39 55.95
N GLN A 124 -54.49 6.58 55.24
CA GLN A 124 -53.24 6.96 54.57
C GLN A 124 -53.34 6.49 53.12
N PRO A 125 -52.75 7.23 52.16
CA PRO A 125 -52.57 6.77 50.79
C PRO A 125 -52.01 5.35 50.73
N ASP A 126 -52.69 4.49 49.98
CA ASP A 126 -52.17 3.22 49.54
C ASP A 126 -51.31 3.39 48.27
N VAL A 127 -50.73 2.28 47.79
CA VAL A 127 -49.89 2.28 46.59
C VAL A 127 -50.70 2.67 45.35
N ASP A 128 -51.99 2.32 45.31
CA ASP A 128 -52.87 2.57 44.18
C ASP A 128 -53.27 4.05 44.10
N TRP A 129 -53.44 4.73 45.24
CA TRP A 129 -53.52 6.19 45.31
C TRP A 129 -52.22 6.84 44.86
N ALA A 130 -51.07 6.36 45.34
CA ALA A 130 -49.77 6.95 44.98
C ALA A 130 -49.45 6.84 43.47
N GLN A 131 -49.82 5.74 42.81
CA GLN A 131 -49.60 5.54 41.37
C GLN A 131 -50.38 6.52 40.49
N GLN A 132 -51.53 7.04 40.96
CA GLN A 132 -52.31 8.04 40.22
C GLN A 132 -51.56 9.37 40.02
N PHE A 133 -50.57 9.66 40.87
CA PHE A 133 -49.71 10.85 40.78
C PHE A 133 -48.34 10.57 40.14
N ALA A 134 -48.06 9.32 39.74
CA ALA A 134 -46.75 8.87 39.23
C ALA A 134 -46.67 8.78 37.69
N GLY A 135 -47.77 9.05 36.97
CA GLY A 135 -47.81 9.11 35.51
C GLY A 135 -47.21 10.40 34.94
N ALA A 136 -46.98 10.43 33.62
CA ALA A 136 -46.51 11.65 32.94
C ALA A 136 -47.51 12.82 32.98
N ILE A 137 -48.80 12.53 33.19
CA ILE A 137 -49.89 13.51 33.32
C ILE A 137 -50.90 12.97 34.34
N MET A 138 -51.51 13.87 35.12
CA MET A 138 -52.57 13.56 36.11
C MET A 138 -53.83 12.91 35.51
N TYR A 139 -54.15 13.19 34.23
CA TYR A 139 -55.38 12.72 33.57
C TYR A 139 -55.09 12.15 32.18
N PRO A 140 -54.85 10.83 32.06
CA PRO A 140 -54.60 10.18 30.78
C PRO A 140 -55.81 10.23 29.84
N SER A 141 -55.57 10.68 28.62
CA SER A 141 -56.48 10.63 27.47
C SER A 141 -55.89 9.71 26.38
N ARG A 142 -56.71 9.26 25.42
CA ARG A 142 -56.29 8.42 24.27
C ARG A 142 -55.13 8.97 23.44
N GLU A 143 -54.88 10.27 23.51
CA GLU A 143 -53.76 10.92 22.81
C GLU A 143 -52.47 10.88 23.64
N THR A 144 -52.61 10.92 24.96
CA THR A 144 -51.53 11.04 25.95
C THR A 144 -51.11 9.70 26.56
N GLU A 145 -51.85 8.61 26.34
CA GLU A 145 -51.49 7.22 26.68
C GLU A 145 -50.07 6.80 26.22
N LYS A 146 -49.48 7.52 25.25
CA LYS A 146 -48.13 7.28 24.72
C LYS A 146 -47.02 7.97 25.52
N TRP A 147 -47.35 8.84 26.48
CA TRP A 147 -46.37 9.65 27.20
C TRP A 147 -45.87 8.89 28.45
N VAL A 148 -44.65 8.36 28.35
CA VAL A 148 -43.93 7.77 29.48
C VAL A 148 -43.37 8.92 30.34
N PRO A 149 -43.36 8.83 31.69
CA PRO A 149 -42.67 9.82 32.52
C PRO A 149 -41.18 9.92 32.16
N PRO A 150 -40.54 11.08 32.35
CA PRO A 150 -39.13 11.27 32.01
C PRO A 150 -38.22 10.30 32.78
N PRO A 151 -37.07 9.89 32.22
CA PRO A 151 -36.05 9.16 32.97
C PRO A 151 -35.61 9.96 34.21
N TRP A 152 -35.43 9.31 35.36
CA TRP A 152 -35.10 9.94 36.63
C TRP A 152 -33.82 10.82 36.64
N ASP A 153 -32.94 10.65 35.64
CA ASP A 153 -31.70 11.42 35.45
C ASP A 153 -31.84 12.59 34.45
N ASP A 154 -33.06 12.89 33.97
CA ASP A 154 -33.42 13.81 32.88
C ASP A 154 -32.62 13.60 31.58
N LYS A 155 -32.20 12.36 31.33
CA LYS A 155 -31.38 11.96 30.17
C LYS A 155 -32.03 10.81 29.44
N ASP A 156 -32.38 11.05 28.18
CA ASP A 156 -32.69 9.98 27.24
C ASP A 156 -31.51 8.99 27.14
N PRO A 157 -31.78 7.67 27.01
CA PRO A 157 -30.72 6.72 26.73
C PRO A 157 -30.02 7.12 25.42
N PRO A 158 -28.68 7.27 25.40
CA PRO A 158 -27.99 7.90 24.29
C PRO A 158 -28.13 7.07 23.02
N ALA A 159 -28.98 7.55 22.10
CA ALA A 159 -29.21 6.90 20.82
C ALA A 159 -27.87 6.70 20.10
N HIS A 160 -27.48 5.44 19.87
CA HIS A 160 -26.21 5.07 19.23
C HIS A 160 -26.20 5.42 17.73
N LYS A 161 -26.16 6.73 17.44
CA LYS A 161 -25.97 7.31 16.11
C LYS A 161 -24.59 6.89 15.59
N LYS A 162 -24.55 5.82 14.81
CA LYS A 162 -23.34 5.43 14.07
C LYS A 162 -22.95 6.58 13.16
N VAL A 163 -21.83 7.24 13.46
CA VAL A 163 -21.24 8.25 12.57
C VAL A 163 -20.82 7.55 11.29
N SER A 164 -21.50 7.85 10.19
CA SER A 164 -21.17 7.34 8.86
C SER A 164 -19.79 7.83 8.44
N SER A 165 -18.86 6.91 8.18
CA SER A 165 -17.62 7.22 7.46
C SER A 165 -17.94 7.67 6.04
N LEU A 166 -17.18 8.64 5.51
CA LEU A 166 -17.27 9.04 4.12
C LEU A 166 -16.39 8.08 3.29
N THR A 167 -17.00 7.29 2.41
CA THR A 167 -16.30 6.37 1.51
C THR A 167 -15.86 7.10 0.23
N ILE A 168 -14.59 7.48 0.13
CA ILE A 168 -14.03 8.07 -1.10
C ILE A 168 -13.38 6.99 -1.96
N ASN A 169 -13.74 6.97 -3.24
CA ASN A 169 -13.04 6.19 -4.27
C ASN A 169 -11.94 7.06 -4.90
N PHE A 170 -10.68 6.79 -4.57
CA PHE A 170 -9.54 7.31 -5.32
C PHE A 170 -9.49 6.55 -6.66
N GLY A 171 -9.82 7.24 -7.75
CA GLY A 171 -10.02 6.63 -9.06
C GLY A 171 -8.71 6.30 -9.80
N PRO A 172 -8.68 5.28 -10.69
CA PRO A 172 -7.47 4.89 -11.44
C PRO A 172 -6.91 5.93 -12.42
N GLN A 173 -7.55 7.09 -12.54
CA GLN A 173 -7.18 8.19 -13.44
C GLN A 173 -6.42 9.32 -12.71
N HIS A 174 -6.22 9.21 -11.39
CA HIS A 174 -5.59 10.25 -10.57
C HIS A 174 -4.06 10.27 -10.79
N PRO A 175 -3.40 11.45 -10.93
CA PRO A 175 -1.95 11.54 -11.19
C PRO A 175 -1.10 10.82 -10.13
N ALA A 176 -1.40 11.08 -8.85
CA ALA A 176 -0.77 10.43 -7.68
C ALA A 176 -1.12 8.94 -7.47
N ALA A 177 -1.67 8.27 -8.49
CA ALA A 177 -1.79 6.81 -8.53
C ALA A 177 -0.61 6.13 -9.27
N HIS A 178 0.30 6.93 -9.84
CA HIS A 178 1.50 6.52 -10.60
C HIS A 178 1.29 5.28 -11.50
N GLY A 179 0.28 5.41 -12.36
CA GLY A 179 -0.28 4.34 -13.15
C GLY A 179 -1.70 4.04 -12.71
N VAL A 180 -2.04 2.77 -12.52
CA VAL A 180 -3.43 2.31 -12.42
C VAL A 180 -3.72 1.64 -11.06
N LEU A 181 -4.00 2.47 -10.04
CA LEU A 181 -4.36 2.06 -8.69
C LEU A 181 -5.73 2.61 -8.30
N ARG A 182 -6.59 1.81 -7.65
CA ARG A 182 -7.83 2.25 -7.01
C ARG A 182 -7.72 2.09 -5.51
N LEU A 183 -7.96 3.16 -4.75
CA LEU A 183 -8.08 3.09 -3.29
C LEU A 183 -9.53 3.35 -2.89
N VAL A 184 -10.09 2.51 -2.03
CA VAL A 184 -11.32 2.83 -1.30
C VAL A 184 -10.90 3.27 0.09
N MET A 185 -11.22 4.51 0.46
CA MET A 185 -10.81 5.11 1.73
C MET A 185 -12.04 5.42 2.57
N GLU A 186 -12.08 4.91 3.80
CA GLU A 186 -13.05 5.32 4.81
C GLU A 186 -12.50 6.50 5.61
N LEU A 187 -13.13 7.66 5.44
CA LEU A 187 -12.71 8.90 6.08
C LEU A 187 -13.64 9.29 7.23
N SER A 188 -13.08 10.05 8.17
CA SER A 188 -13.76 10.61 9.34
C SER A 188 -13.41 12.09 9.42
N GLY A 189 -14.13 12.91 8.68
CA GLY A 189 -13.64 14.23 8.27
C GLY A 189 -12.46 14.07 7.31
N GLU A 190 -11.35 14.72 7.60
CA GLU A 190 -10.11 14.61 6.81
C GLU A 190 -9.24 13.39 7.17
N SER A 191 -9.47 12.82 8.36
CA SER A 191 -8.69 11.69 8.88
C SER A 191 -9.07 10.35 8.26
N VAL A 192 -8.07 9.56 7.90
CA VAL A 192 -8.20 8.21 7.33
C VAL A 192 -8.42 7.19 8.46
N LYS A 193 -9.51 6.43 8.39
CA LYS A 193 -9.77 5.28 9.28
C LYS A 193 -9.32 3.95 8.67
N LYS A 194 -9.42 3.81 7.35
CA LYS A 194 -9.11 2.57 6.61
C LYS A 194 -8.84 2.85 5.14
N CYS A 195 -7.88 2.16 4.54
CA CYS A 195 -7.58 2.19 3.10
C CYS A 195 -7.56 0.77 2.52
N ASP A 196 -8.49 0.45 1.62
CA ASP A 196 -8.47 -0.79 0.82
C ASP A 196 -7.84 -0.54 -0.57
N PRO A 197 -6.58 -0.97 -0.83
CA PRO A 197 -5.96 -0.88 -2.14
C PRO A 197 -6.45 -2.00 -3.08
N HIS A 198 -7.33 -1.64 -4.02
CA HIS A 198 -7.78 -2.53 -5.09
C HIS A 198 -6.73 -2.61 -6.21
N VAL A 199 -5.80 -3.55 -6.07
CA VAL A 199 -4.81 -3.92 -7.09
C VAL A 199 -5.37 -4.91 -8.13
N GLY A 200 -4.66 -5.06 -9.25
CA GLY A 200 -4.96 -6.06 -10.29
C GLY A 200 -5.40 -5.47 -11.63
N LEU A 201 -5.63 -4.16 -11.72
CA LEU A 201 -6.02 -3.47 -12.97
C LEU A 201 -4.96 -3.58 -14.08
N LEU A 202 -3.68 -3.82 -13.73
CA LEU A 202 -2.58 -4.10 -14.65
C LEU A 202 -2.18 -5.59 -14.69
N HIS A 203 -3.01 -6.51 -14.18
CA HIS A 203 -2.67 -7.93 -14.13
C HIS A 203 -2.73 -8.58 -15.52
N ARG A 204 -1.57 -9.05 -16.02
CA ARG A 204 -1.40 -9.61 -17.38
C ARG A 204 -1.16 -11.13 -17.42
N GLY A 205 -1.35 -11.84 -16.31
CA GLY A 205 -1.10 -13.29 -16.24
C GLY A 205 0.35 -13.71 -16.53
N THR A 206 1.33 -12.83 -16.28
CA THR A 206 2.75 -13.00 -16.67
C THR A 206 3.33 -14.34 -16.22
N GLU A 207 3.14 -14.72 -14.95
CA GLU A 207 3.59 -16.01 -14.41
C GLU A 207 3.04 -17.21 -15.20
N LYS A 208 1.80 -17.13 -15.70
CA LYS A 208 1.18 -18.19 -16.50
C LYS A 208 1.66 -18.20 -17.95
N LEU A 209 2.04 -17.04 -18.49
CA LEU A 209 2.67 -16.96 -19.82
C LEU A 209 4.12 -17.45 -19.82
N ILE A 210 4.81 -17.42 -18.66
CA ILE A 210 6.16 -17.96 -18.49
C ILE A 210 6.15 -19.50 -18.57
N GLU A 211 5.17 -20.17 -17.97
CA GLU A 211 5.00 -21.64 -18.00
C GLU A 211 4.89 -22.25 -19.43
N TYR A 212 4.52 -21.45 -20.43
CA TYR A 212 4.39 -21.90 -21.83
C TYR A 212 5.59 -21.57 -22.73
N LYS A 213 6.65 -20.95 -22.20
CA LYS A 213 7.83 -20.51 -22.96
C LYS A 213 9.11 -21.15 -22.46
N THR A 214 10.17 -21.12 -23.28
CA THR A 214 11.52 -21.54 -22.83
C THR A 214 12.17 -20.46 -21.97
N TYR A 215 13.19 -20.82 -21.17
CA TYR A 215 13.85 -19.87 -20.26
C TYR A 215 14.32 -18.58 -20.95
N LEU A 216 14.94 -18.68 -22.13
CA LEU A 216 15.37 -17.51 -22.91
C LEU A 216 14.18 -16.67 -23.45
N GLN A 217 13.05 -17.30 -23.79
CA GLN A 217 11.84 -16.61 -24.26
C GLN A 217 10.98 -16.03 -23.12
N ALA A 218 11.18 -16.50 -21.88
CA ALA A 218 10.54 -15.99 -20.68
C ALA A 218 11.26 -14.75 -20.12
N LEU A 219 12.55 -14.60 -20.39
CA LEU A 219 13.39 -13.48 -19.92
C LEU A 219 12.75 -12.10 -20.13
N PRO A 220 12.25 -11.72 -21.33
CA PRO A 220 11.71 -10.38 -21.58
C PRO A 220 10.38 -10.05 -20.89
N TYR A 221 9.87 -10.94 -20.03
CA TYR A 221 8.83 -10.57 -19.06
C TYR A 221 9.42 -9.83 -17.87
N PHE A 222 10.63 -10.18 -17.41
CA PHE A 222 11.23 -9.64 -16.19
C PHE A 222 11.55 -8.15 -16.34
N ASP A 223 12.13 -7.72 -17.45
CA ASP A 223 12.35 -6.31 -17.81
C ASP A 223 11.05 -5.49 -17.98
N ARG A 224 9.87 -6.14 -17.91
CA ARG A 224 8.52 -5.53 -18.02
C ARG A 224 7.67 -5.68 -16.74
N LEU A 225 8.25 -6.19 -15.66
CA LEU A 225 7.61 -6.27 -14.34
C LEU A 225 7.87 -4.98 -13.57
N ASP A 226 9.10 -4.78 -13.11
CA ASP A 226 9.59 -3.44 -12.77
C ASP A 226 10.14 -2.79 -14.05
N TYR A 227 9.33 -1.96 -14.70
CA TYR A 227 9.68 -1.28 -15.95
C TYR A 227 10.61 -0.08 -15.75
N VAL A 228 11.09 0.15 -14.52
CA VAL A 228 12.09 1.17 -14.17
C VAL A 228 13.39 0.53 -13.66
N SER A 229 13.36 -0.68 -13.06
CA SER A 229 14.57 -1.47 -12.77
C SER A 229 14.76 -2.72 -13.66
N MET A 230 14.79 -2.52 -14.98
CA MET A 230 14.85 -3.60 -15.99
C MET A 230 16.00 -4.60 -15.75
N MET A 231 17.25 -4.12 -15.71
CA MET A 231 18.44 -4.98 -15.57
C MET A 231 18.49 -5.72 -14.23
N CYS A 232 18.00 -5.13 -13.14
CA CYS A 232 17.94 -5.81 -11.83
C CYS A 232 17.00 -7.02 -11.86
N ASN A 233 15.90 -6.95 -12.64
CA ASN A 233 14.98 -8.06 -12.81
C ASN A 233 15.61 -9.16 -13.71
N GLU A 234 16.31 -8.77 -14.78
CA GLU A 234 17.09 -9.66 -15.63
C GLU A 234 18.20 -10.38 -14.83
N GLN A 235 18.87 -9.66 -13.92
CA GLN A 235 19.88 -10.19 -12.99
C GLN A 235 19.27 -11.20 -12.02
N ALA A 236 18.15 -10.88 -11.37
CA ALA A 236 17.48 -11.79 -10.45
C ALA A 236 16.99 -13.08 -11.13
N TYR A 237 16.51 -12.98 -12.37
CA TYR A 237 16.12 -14.15 -13.16
C TYR A 237 17.31 -14.97 -13.66
N SER A 238 18.38 -14.33 -14.13
CA SER A 238 19.58 -15.03 -14.59
C SER A 238 20.30 -15.75 -13.46
N LEU A 239 20.44 -15.13 -12.28
CA LEU A 239 20.96 -15.79 -11.08
C LEU A 239 20.09 -16.98 -10.62
N ALA A 240 18.76 -16.90 -10.77
CA ALA A 240 17.86 -18.02 -10.47
C ALA A 240 18.13 -19.25 -11.37
N VAL A 241 18.30 -19.02 -12.67
CA VAL A 241 18.56 -20.07 -13.67
C VAL A 241 20.01 -20.57 -13.57
N GLU A 242 21.00 -19.70 -13.33
CA GLU A 242 22.40 -20.07 -13.11
C GLU A 242 22.57 -20.95 -11.87
N LYS A 243 21.81 -20.70 -10.81
CA LYS A 243 21.78 -21.53 -9.59
C LYS A 243 21.13 -22.90 -9.81
N LEU A 244 20.18 -23.03 -10.75
CA LEU A 244 19.64 -24.35 -11.16
C LEU A 244 20.58 -25.10 -12.12
N LEU A 245 21.30 -24.38 -12.98
CA LEU A 245 22.30 -24.94 -13.89
C LEU A 245 23.65 -25.27 -13.21
N ASN A 246 23.86 -24.80 -11.97
CA ASN A 246 25.13 -24.89 -11.23
C ASN A 246 26.33 -24.24 -11.95
N ILE A 247 26.10 -23.10 -12.62
CA ILE A 247 27.09 -22.39 -13.42
C ILE A 247 27.46 -21.06 -12.77
N ARG A 248 28.72 -20.66 -12.95
CA ARG A 248 29.22 -19.32 -12.63
C ARG A 248 29.47 -18.54 -13.93
N PRO A 249 28.90 -17.34 -14.14
CA PRO A 249 29.28 -16.47 -15.24
C PRO A 249 30.74 -15.99 -15.08
N PRO A 250 31.45 -15.60 -16.14
CA PRO A 250 32.83 -15.12 -16.04
C PRO A 250 32.95 -13.77 -15.33
N LEU A 251 34.13 -13.46 -14.77
CA LEU A 251 34.36 -12.27 -13.96
C LEU A 251 33.97 -10.97 -14.67
N ARG A 252 34.35 -10.79 -15.95
CA ARG A 252 33.98 -9.61 -16.75
C ARG A 252 32.47 -9.42 -16.85
N ALA A 253 31.71 -10.51 -17.06
CA ALA A 253 30.25 -10.47 -17.10
C ALA A 253 29.64 -10.06 -15.74
N GLN A 254 30.21 -10.52 -14.63
CA GLN A 254 29.79 -10.14 -13.28
C GLN A 254 30.04 -8.65 -13.00
N TRP A 255 31.21 -8.11 -13.39
CA TRP A 255 31.48 -6.66 -13.30
C TRP A 255 30.51 -5.83 -14.16
N ILE A 256 30.20 -6.25 -15.40
CA ILE A 256 29.21 -5.60 -16.26
C ILE A 256 27.81 -5.61 -15.61
N ARG A 257 27.42 -6.73 -14.98
CA ARG A 257 26.14 -6.82 -14.24
C ARG A 257 26.07 -5.83 -13.09
N VAL A 258 27.11 -5.76 -12.24
CA VAL A 258 27.15 -4.81 -11.11
C VAL A 258 27.11 -3.37 -11.60
N LEU A 259 27.87 -3.04 -12.65
CA LEU A 259 27.88 -1.71 -13.28
C LEU A 259 26.49 -1.28 -13.73
N PHE A 260 25.79 -2.10 -14.54
CA PHE A 260 24.43 -1.77 -14.99
C PHE A 260 23.36 -1.92 -13.90
N ALA A 261 23.54 -2.75 -12.89
CA ALA A 261 22.64 -2.84 -11.74
C ALA A 261 22.65 -1.55 -10.91
N GLU A 262 23.81 -0.92 -10.70
CA GLU A 262 23.90 0.35 -9.98
C GLU A 262 23.51 1.57 -10.85
N ILE A 263 23.76 1.55 -12.18
CA ILE A 263 23.11 2.52 -13.09
C ILE A 263 21.58 2.35 -13.07
N THR A 264 21.08 1.12 -12.95
CA THR A 264 19.64 0.84 -12.76
C THR A 264 19.14 1.36 -11.41
N ARG A 265 19.97 1.34 -10.36
CA ARG A 265 19.65 1.95 -9.06
C ARG A 265 19.51 3.46 -9.17
N LEU A 266 20.40 4.14 -9.87
CA LEU A 266 20.26 5.57 -10.19
C LEU A 266 18.96 5.85 -10.98
N LEU A 267 18.70 5.11 -12.07
CA LEU A 267 17.49 5.25 -12.90
C LEU A 267 16.17 5.13 -12.11
N ASN A 268 16.16 4.29 -11.06
CA ASN A 268 14.99 4.03 -10.21
C ASN A 268 14.88 5.01 -9.04
N HIS A 269 15.97 5.31 -8.34
CA HIS A 269 15.96 6.30 -7.25
C HIS A 269 15.65 7.71 -7.77
N ILE A 270 16.16 8.10 -8.95
CA ILE A 270 15.74 9.33 -9.64
C ILE A 270 14.23 9.37 -9.83
N MET A 271 13.64 8.32 -10.41
CA MET A 271 12.19 8.24 -10.63
C MET A 271 11.45 8.33 -9.29
N ALA A 272 11.76 7.46 -8.33
CA ALA A 272 11.07 7.37 -7.05
C ALA A 272 11.24 8.60 -6.13
N VAL A 273 12.28 9.40 -6.29
CA VAL A 273 12.45 10.70 -5.61
C VAL A 273 11.67 11.79 -6.34
N THR A 274 11.79 11.87 -7.67
CA THR A 274 11.18 12.98 -8.43
C THR A 274 9.68 12.86 -8.62
N THR A 275 9.12 11.65 -8.72
CA THR A 275 7.67 11.46 -8.79
C THR A 275 7.01 11.77 -7.45
N HIS A 276 7.61 11.30 -6.34
CA HIS A 276 7.20 11.67 -4.98
C HIS A 276 7.29 13.19 -4.74
N ALA A 277 8.32 13.86 -5.26
CA ALA A 277 8.43 15.32 -5.23
C ALA A 277 7.30 16.00 -6.03
N LEU A 278 7.02 15.53 -7.25
CA LEU A 278 5.96 16.03 -8.12
C LEU A 278 4.56 15.86 -7.50
N ASP A 279 4.29 14.72 -6.87
CA ASP A 279 3.03 14.40 -6.18
C ASP A 279 2.75 15.31 -4.98
N ILE A 280 3.80 15.73 -4.26
CA ILE A 280 3.72 16.72 -3.18
C ILE A 280 3.66 18.17 -3.73
N GLY A 281 3.99 18.37 -5.01
CA GLY A 281 3.84 19.63 -5.76
C GLY A 281 5.16 20.26 -6.26
N ALA A 282 6.32 19.67 -5.97
CA ALA A 282 7.62 20.16 -6.42
C ALA A 282 7.92 19.65 -7.84
N MET A 283 7.56 20.44 -8.86
CA MET A 283 7.67 20.06 -10.28
C MET A 283 9.08 20.21 -10.88
N THR A 284 9.94 21.09 -10.36
CA THR A 284 11.27 21.38 -10.95
C THR A 284 12.29 20.24 -10.94
N PRO A 285 12.48 19.43 -9.86
CA PRO A 285 13.55 18.43 -9.83
C PRO A 285 13.27 17.26 -10.77
N PHE A 286 12.00 17.03 -11.09
CA PHE A 286 11.55 16.06 -12.09
C PHE A 286 12.14 16.35 -13.46
N PHE A 287 12.05 17.59 -13.94
CA PHE A 287 12.62 17.95 -15.24
C PHE A 287 14.15 17.92 -15.25
N TRP A 288 14.80 18.35 -14.16
CA TRP A 288 16.27 18.33 -14.05
C TRP A 288 16.82 16.91 -14.08
N MET A 289 16.35 16.01 -13.22
CA MET A 289 16.89 14.65 -13.17
C MET A 289 16.41 13.77 -14.33
N PHE A 290 15.35 14.15 -15.05
CA PHE A 290 14.97 13.47 -16.29
C PHE A 290 15.93 13.75 -17.45
N GLU A 291 16.66 14.88 -17.44
CA GLU A 291 17.79 15.10 -18.37
C GLU A 291 18.90 14.06 -18.12
N GLU A 292 19.27 13.85 -16.85
CA GLU A 292 20.27 12.85 -16.47
C GLU A 292 19.78 11.41 -16.71
N ARG A 293 18.47 11.17 -16.56
CA ARG A 293 17.81 9.90 -16.87
C ARG A 293 17.85 9.57 -18.37
N GLU A 294 17.75 10.59 -19.23
CA GLU A 294 17.87 10.44 -20.69
C GLU A 294 19.30 10.04 -21.10
N LYS A 295 20.33 10.65 -20.50
CA LYS A 295 21.74 10.27 -20.73
C LYS A 295 22.01 8.81 -20.36
N MET A 296 21.46 8.36 -19.22
CA MET A 296 21.54 6.94 -18.84
C MET A 296 20.78 6.00 -19.79
N PHE A 297 19.69 6.46 -20.43
CA PHE A 297 19.04 5.69 -21.50
C PHE A 297 19.85 5.61 -22.80
N GLU A 298 20.69 6.61 -23.12
CA GLU A 298 21.64 6.51 -24.23
C GLU A 298 22.64 5.38 -24.00
N PHE A 299 23.14 5.20 -22.77
CA PHE A 299 24.00 4.06 -22.42
C PHE A 299 23.28 2.72 -22.65
N TYR A 300 21.99 2.62 -22.34
CA TYR A 300 21.21 1.38 -22.55
C TYR A 300 20.99 1.11 -24.03
N GLU A 301 20.73 2.16 -24.82
CA GLU A 301 20.59 2.07 -26.27
C GLU A 301 21.91 1.66 -26.94
N ARG A 302 23.05 2.24 -26.55
CA ARG A 302 24.38 1.90 -27.08
C ARG A 302 24.80 0.45 -26.77
N VAL A 303 24.33 -0.12 -25.66
CA VAL A 303 24.71 -1.45 -25.17
C VAL A 303 23.79 -2.56 -25.69
N SER A 304 22.50 -2.28 -25.86
CA SER A 304 21.48 -3.30 -26.19
C SER A 304 20.72 -3.05 -27.50
N GLY A 305 20.81 -1.84 -28.05
CA GLY A 305 19.93 -1.36 -29.13
C GLY A 305 18.54 -0.92 -28.64
N ALA A 306 18.27 -0.91 -27.33
CA ALA A 306 16.98 -0.54 -26.76
C ALA A 306 17.14 0.37 -25.53
N ARG A 307 16.34 1.45 -25.48
CA ARG A 307 16.41 2.47 -24.41
C ARG A 307 15.90 2.01 -23.03
N MET A 308 15.08 0.95 -22.95
CA MET A 308 14.53 0.46 -21.68
C MET A 308 14.59 -1.06 -21.53
N HIS A 309 13.75 -1.80 -22.26
CA HIS A 309 13.71 -3.26 -22.19
C HIS A 309 14.87 -3.85 -23.01
N ALA A 310 15.99 -4.14 -22.34
CA ALA A 310 17.27 -4.46 -22.96
C ALA A 310 17.45 -5.96 -23.28
N ALA A 311 16.94 -6.85 -22.42
CA ALA A 311 17.14 -8.31 -22.52
C ALA A 311 18.63 -8.66 -22.70
N TYR A 312 19.49 -7.98 -21.94
CA TYR A 312 20.94 -7.90 -22.10
C TYR A 312 21.69 -8.78 -21.11
N ILE A 313 21.25 -8.79 -19.85
CA ILE A 313 21.72 -9.73 -18.83
C ILE A 313 20.97 -11.04 -19.07
N ARG A 314 21.69 -12.17 -19.19
CA ARG A 314 21.10 -13.47 -19.53
C ARG A 314 21.69 -14.59 -18.68
N PRO A 315 20.95 -15.70 -18.45
CA PRO A 315 21.54 -16.92 -17.90
C PRO A 315 22.77 -17.33 -18.73
N GLY A 316 23.90 -17.51 -18.05
CA GLY A 316 25.22 -17.70 -18.65
C GLY A 316 26.06 -16.42 -18.84
N GLY A 317 25.69 -15.29 -18.24
CA GLY A 317 26.46 -14.04 -18.27
C GLY A 317 25.74 -12.84 -18.90
N VAL A 318 26.28 -12.32 -20.00
CA VAL A 318 25.83 -11.11 -20.69
C VAL A 318 25.75 -11.34 -22.22
N HIS A 319 24.81 -10.68 -22.91
CA HIS A 319 24.52 -10.98 -24.32
C HIS A 319 25.61 -10.54 -25.31
N GLN A 320 26.15 -9.32 -25.13
CA GLN A 320 27.16 -8.66 -25.97
C GLN A 320 28.07 -7.80 -25.07
N ASP A 321 29.30 -7.50 -25.51
CA ASP A 321 30.24 -6.71 -24.70
C ASP A 321 29.94 -5.21 -24.79
N LEU A 322 30.56 -4.42 -23.91
CA LEU A 322 30.51 -2.96 -23.97
C LEU A 322 31.07 -2.45 -25.31
N PRO A 323 30.40 -1.52 -26.02
CA PRO A 323 30.99 -0.85 -27.17
C PRO A 323 32.15 0.05 -26.74
N LEU A 324 33.17 0.17 -27.60
CA LEU A 324 34.36 0.98 -27.36
C LEU A 324 34.00 2.45 -27.02
N GLY A 325 34.74 3.05 -26.09
CA GLY A 325 34.55 4.42 -25.60
C GLY A 325 33.45 4.60 -24.53
N LEU A 326 32.53 3.65 -24.37
CA LEU A 326 31.40 3.81 -23.43
C LEU A 326 31.82 4.00 -21.96
N MET A 327 32.95 3.40 -21.55
CA MET A 327 33.45 3.55 -20.18
C MET A 327 33.89 4.99 -19.88
N ASP A 328 34.42 5.70 -20.88
CA ASP A 328 34.81 7.10 -20.76
C ASP A 328 33.57 8.01 -20.65
N ASP A 329 32.54 7.74 -21.46
CA ASP A 329 31.26 8.48 -21.41
C ASP A 329 30.54 8.31 -20.05
N ILE A 330 30.56 7.09 -19.48
CA ILE A 330 30.00 6.84 -18.14
C ILE A 330 30.84 7.58 -17.08
N TYR A 331 32.17 7.64 -17.22
CA TYR A 331 33.04 8.39 -16.31
C TYR A 331 32.78 9.90 -16.36
N GLU A 332 32.54 10.48 -17.54
CA GLU A 332 32.12 11.90 -17.66
C GLU A 332 30.74 12.15 -17.05
N PHE A 333 29.78 11.25 -17.27
CA PHE A 333 28.46 11.35 -16.62
C PHE A 333 28.58 11.36 -15.09
N VAL A 334 29.31 10.41 -14.49
CA VAL A 334 29.42 10.30 -13.03
C VAL A 334 30.04 11.53 -12.37
N LYS A 335 31.04 12.18 -13.00
CA LYS A 335 31.61 13.44 -12.50
C LYS A 335 30.54 14.54 -12.37
N ASN A 336 29.73 14.71 -13.41
CA ASN A 336 28.72 15.77 -13.49
C ASN A 336 27.48 15.46 -12.64
N PHE A 337 27.14 14.17 -12.49
CA PHE A 337 25.93 13.73 -11.81
C PHE A 337 25.97 13.95 -10.29
N SER A 338 27.15 13.99 -9.65
CA SER A 338 27.23 14.35 -8.22
C SER A 338 26.61 15.73 -7.96
N THR A 339 27.04 16.74 -8.72
CA THR A 339 26.51 18.11 -8.64
C THR A 339 25.00 18.17 -8.86
N ARG A 340 24.46 17.31 -9.73
CA ARG A 340 23.00 17.21 -9.99
C ARG A 340 22.22 16.64 -8.82
N VAL A 341 22.80 15.69 -8.07
CA VAL A 341 22.22 15.21 -6.81
C VAL A 341 22.26 16.33 -5.76
N ASP A 342 23.36 17.07 -5.68
CA ASP A 342 23.54 18.17 -4.72
C ASP A 342 22.57 19.34 -5.00
N GLU A 343 22.37 19.73 -6.28
CA GLU A 343 21.37 20.72 -6.75
C GLU A 343 19.93 20.35 -6.34
N VAL A 344 19.58 19.05 -6.38
CA VAL A 344 18.25 18.55 -5.96
C VAL A 344 18.15 18.44 -4.44
N GLU A 345 19.24 18.12 -3.74
CA GLU A 345 19.27 18.06 -2.29
C GLU A 345 19.08 19.46 -1.67
N GLU A 346 19.74 20.49 -2.20
CA GLU A 346 19.58 21.88 -1.74
C GLU A 346 18.11 22.32 -1.79
N MET A 347 17.40 21.97 -2.87
CA MET A 347 16.00 22.38 -3.10
C MET A 347 14.98 21.60 -2.25
N LEU A 348 15.26 20.33 -1.93
CA LEU A 348 14.34 19.46 -1.17
C LEU A 348 14.74 19.26 0.30
N THR A 349 15.94 18.76 0.60
CA THR A 349 16.31 18.26 1.94
C THR A 349 16.13 19.29 3.03
N ASN A 350 16.51 20.55 2.79
CA ASN A 350 16.42 21.62 3.79
C ASN A 350 15.14 22.46 3.70
N ASN A 351 14.26 22.19 2.74
CA ASN A 351 13.03 22.93 2.53
C ASN A 351 12.01 22.63 3.64
N ARG A 352 11.59 23.67 4.37
CA ARG A 352 10.55 23.58 5.43
C ARG A 352 9.25 22.95 4.95
N ILE A 353 8.86 23.16 3.68
CA ILE A 353 7.64 22.59 3.11
C ILE A 353 7.82 21.09 2.92
N TRP A 354 8.97 20.66 2.41
CA TRP A 354 9.31 19.23 2.26
C TRP A 354 9.30 18.51 3.61
N LYS A 355 9.98 19.05 4.62
CA LYS A 355 9.99 18.49 5.98
C LYS A 355 8.57 18.38 6.55
N ASN A 356 7.77 19.45 6.49
CA ASN A 356 6.37 19.45 6.95
C ASN A 356 5.42 18.52 6.15
N ARG A 357 5.87 17.94 5.03
CA ARG A 357 5.11 17.01 4.17
C ARG A 357 5.71 15.60 4.13
N THR A 358 6.71 15.29 4.96
CA THR A 358 7.40 13.98 4.98
C THR A 358 7.82 13.52 6.38
N VAL A 359 8.21 14.44 7.27
CA VAL A 359 8.57 14.11 8.65
C VAL A 359 7.32 13.69 9.44
N ASP A 360 7.44 12.66 10.27
CA ASP A 360 6.35 12.05 11.05
C ASP A 360 5.17 11.48 10.23
N ILE A 361 5.31 11.34 8.90
CA ILE A 361 4.29 10.72 8.04
C ILE A 361 4.62 9.24 7.79
N GLY A 362 3.60 8.38 7.90
CA GLY A 362 3.69 6.96 7.52
C GLY A 362 4.66 6.14 8.36
N VAL A 363 4.88 6.54 9.62
CA VAL A 363 5.85 5.95 10.56
C VAL A 363 5.61 4.44 10.74
N ILE A 364 6.68 3.66 10.63
CA ILE A 364 6.68 2.20 10.80
C ILE A 364 7.72 1.80 11.85
N THR A 365 7.33 0.95 12.79
CA THR A 365 8.26 0.34 13.75
C THR A 365 9.03 -0.82 13.11
N ALA A 366 10.24 -1.11 13.58
CA ALA A 366 11.06 -2.22 13.09
C ALA A 366 10.35 -3.58 13.16
N GLU A 367 9.60 -3.84 14.24
CA GLU A 367 8.81 -5.07 14.40
C GLU A 367 7.69 -5.18 13.37
N GLU A 368 6.95 -4.09 13.12
CA GLU A 368 5.92 -4.06 12.07
C GLU A 368 6.53 -4.22 10.68
N ALA A 369 7.69 -3.61 10.41
CA ALA A 369 8.37 -3.71 9.12
C ALA A 369 8.71 -5.17 8.76
N LEU A 370 9.17 -5.95 9.75
CA LEU A 370 9.44 -7.38 9.61
C LEU A 370 8.14 -8.20 9.49
N ASN A 371 7.15 -7.94 10.35
CA ASN A 371 5.88 -8.68 10.36
C ASN A 371 5.05 -8.48 9.07
N TYR A 372 5.09 -7.29 8.46
CA TYR A 372 4.47 -7.03 7.16
C TYR A 372 5.33 -7.49 5.95
N GLY A 373 6.53 -8.01 6.20
CA GLY A 373 7.43 -8.52 5.15
C GLY A 373 7.98 -7.44 4.23
N PHE A 374 8.20 -6.23 4.73
CA PHE A 374 8.86 -5.18 3.97
C PHE A 374 10.33 -5.52 3.68
N SER A 375 10.91 -4.85 2.70
CA SER A 375 12.31 -4.99 2.32
C SER A 375 12.88 -3.68 1.75
N GLY A 376 14.20 -3.62 1.59
CA GLY A 376 14.92 -2.47 1.04
C GLY A 376 14.84 -1.23 1.93
N VAL A 377 14.70 -0.07 1.28
CA VAL A 377 14.58 1.26 1.90
C VAL A 377 13.53 1.31 3.03
N MET A 378 12.48 0.48 2.97
CA MET A 378 11.46 0.40 4.03
C MET A 378 11.96 -0.24 5.34
N LEU A 379 12.88 -1.21 5.27
CA LEU A 379 13.56 -1.75 6.45
C LEU A 379 14.65 -0.79 6.93
N ARG A 380 15.48 -0.29 6.00
CA ARG A 380 16.60 0.61 6.30
C ARG A 380 16.14 1.91 6.96
N GLY A 381 15.06 2.52 6.47
CA GLY A 381 14.44 3.71 7.07
C GLY A 381 13.93 3.49 8.49
N SER A 382 13.57 2.25 8.84
CA SER A 382 13.07 1.85 10.17
C SER A 382 14.18 1.34 11.10
N GLY A 383 15.46 1.66 10.82
CA GLY A 383 16.61 1.33 11.67
C GLY A 383 17.15 -0.09 11.53
N ILE A 384 16.69 -0.89 10.56
CA ILE A 384 17.15 -2.27 10.39
C ILE A 384 18.36 -2.33 9.45
N HIS A 385 19.48 -2.83 9.95
CA HIS A 385 20.72 -3.08 9.21
C HIS A 385 20.58 -4.25 8.21
N TRP A 386 19.87 -4.04 7.09
CA TRP A 386 19.66 -5.10 6.08
C TRP A 386 19.81 -4.60 4.62
N ASP A 387 20.70 -5.26 3.88
CA ASP A 387 20.91 -5.13 2.43
C ASP A 387 21.52 -6.46 1.94
N LEU A 388 20.89 -7.12 0.97
CA LEU A 388 21.39 -8.41 0.45
C LEU A 388 22.79 -8.30 -0.18
N ARG A 389 23.17 -7.15 -0.74
CA ARG A 389 24.50 -6.94 -1.34
C ARG A 389 25.63 -7.06 -0.31
N LYS A 390 25.34 -6.88 0.99
CA LYS A 390 26.29 -7.08 2.10
C LYS A 390 26.09 -8.40 2.83
N THR A 391 24.84 -8.81 3.08
CA THR A 391 24.56 -10.02 3.91
C THR A 391 24.58 -11.33 3.11
N GLN A 392 24.26 -11.29 1.82
CA GLN A 392 24.23 -12.43 0.90
C GLN A 392 24.75 -12.01 -0.48
N PRO A 393 26.02 -11.60 -0.60
CA PRO A 393 26.57 -11.03 -1.83
C PRO A 393 26.44 -11.98 -3.02
N TYR A 394 26.15 -11.38 -4.18
CA TYR A 394 26.00 -12.02 -5.48
C TYR A 394 26.80 -11.25 -6.54
N ASP A 395 27.08 -11.88 -7.68
CA ASP A 395 28.06 -11.42 -8.67
C ASP A 395 29.37 -10.97 -7.96
N ILE A 396 29.73 -9.68 -7.96
CA ILE A 396 30.96 -9.13 -7.34
C ILE A 396 30.64 -7.97 -6.36
N TYR A 397 29.53 -8.05 -5.62
CA TYR A 397 29.22 -7.06 -4.56
C TYR A 397 30.13 -7.16 -3.31
N ASP A 398 30.97 -8.20 -3.23
CA ASP A 398 31.96 -8.45 -2.17
C ASP A 398 33.25 -7.62 -2.34
N GLN A 399 33.67 -7.33 -3.56
CA GLN A 399 34.94 -6.62 -3.87
C GLN A 399 34.77 -5.10 -4.05
N VAL A 400 33.57 -4.56 -3.79
CA VAL A 400 33.25 -3.13 -3.91
C VAL A 400 32.94 -2.49 -2.55
N GLU A 401 33.61 -1.37 -2.29
CA GLU A 401 33.52 -0.62 -1.05
C GLU A 401 32.41 0.43 -1.15
N PHE A 402 31.33 0.20 -0.43
CA PHE A 402 30.19 1.10 -0.30
C PHE A 402 29.57 0.92 1.07
N ASP A 403 28.93 1.97 1.58
CA ASP A 403 28.22 1.97 2.85
C ASP A 403 26.71 1.90 2.61
N VAL A 404 25.95 1.49 3.62
CA VAL A 404 24.49 1.32 3.53
C VAL A 404 23.81 2.36 4.43
N PRO A 405 22.95 3.24 3.89
CA PRO A 405 22.30 4.29 4.67
C PRO A 405 21.14 3.73 5.49
N ILE A 406 20.88 4.32 6.66
CA ILE A 406 19.95 3.80 7.66
C ILE A 406 19.20 4.97 8.32
N GLY A 407 17.87 4.89 8.35
CA GLY A 407 17.00 5.86 9.04
C GLY A 407 16.86 5.57 10.54
N SER A 408 16.41 6.57 11.29
CA SER A 408 16.28 6.51 12.76
C SER A 408 14.83 6.47 13.25
N ARG A 409 13.88 6.96 12.45
CA ARG A 409 12.47 7.20 12.84
C ARG A 409 11.46 6.34 12.09
N GLY A 410 11.84 5.75 10.96
CA GLY A 410 10.92 4.98 10.12
C GLY A 410 9.89 5.83 9.36
N ASP A 411 10.10 7.14 9.21
CA ASP A 411 9.15 8.06 8.53
C ASP A 411 9.44 8.22 7.03
N CYS A 412 8.62 9.04 6.34
CA CYS A 412 8.77 9.31 4.91
C CYS A 412 10.03 10.13 4.56
N TYR A 413 10.58 10.92 5.50
CA TYR A 413 11.76 11.75 5.28
C TYR A 413 13.06 10.93 5.35
N ASP A 414 13.20 10.06 6.35
CA ASP A 414 14.34 9.15 6.49
C ASP A 414 14.48 8.24 5.25
N ARG A 415 13.37 7.75 4.69
CA ARG A 415 13.36 6.95 3.44
C ARG A 415 13.80 7.75 2.23
N TYR A 416 13.50 9.05 2.19
CA TYR A 416 13.96 9.96 1.14
C TYR A 416 15.47 10.17 1.24
N LEU A 417 16.00 10.44 2.44
CA LEU A 417 17.46 10.55 2.67
C LEU A 417 18.19 9.25 2.28
N CYS A 418 17.67 8.09 2.68
CA CYS A 418 18.23 6.78 2.30
C CYS A 418 18.33 6.61 0.76
N ARG A 419 17.40 7.16 -0.03
CA ARG A 419 17.48 7.13 -1.51
C ARG A 419 18.55 8.07 -2.06
N VAL A 420 18.70 9.27 -1.49
CA VAL A 420 19.74 10.23 -1.89
C VAL A 420 21.14 9.68 -1.57
N GLU A 421 21.30 9.06 -0.40
CA GLU A 421 22.55 8.41 -0.01
C GLU A 421 22.81 7.12 -0.80
N GLU A 422 21.79 6.29 -1.10
CA GLU A 422 21.96 5.15 -2.02
C GLU A 422 22.39 5.61 -3.43
N MET A 423 21.91 6.76 -3.94
CA MET A 423 22.42 7.31 -5.21
C MET A 423 23.92 7.68 -5.12
N ARG A 424 24.35 8.36 -4.05
CA ARG A 424 25.79 8.66 -3.84
C ARG A 424 26.64 7.39 -3.75
N GLN A 425 26.15 6.35 -3.09
CA GLN A 425 26.85 5.06 -2.97
C GLN A 425 26.85 4.29 -4.30
N SER A 426 25.80 4.36 -5.14
CA SER A 426 25.83 3.83 -6.51
C SER A 426 26.94 4.47 -7.35
N LEU A 427 27.14 5.79 -7.27
CA LEU A 427 28.22 6.47 -7.99
C LEU A 427 29.60 5.97 -7.53
N ARG A 428 29.79 5.78 -6.21
CA ARG A 428 31.03 5.21 -5.64
C ARG A 428 31.29 3.77 -6.11
N ILE A 429 30.24 2.95 -6.26
CA ILE A 429 30.36 1.60 -6.85
C ILE A 429 30.72 1.69 -8.34
N ILE A 430 30.03 2.53 -9.11
CA ILE A 430 30.28 2.70 -10.56
C ILE A 430 31.73 3.12 -10.83
N LEU A 431 32.28 4.08 -10.08
CA LEU A 431 33.70 4.48 -10.19
C LEU A 431 34.66 3.33 -9.90
N GLN A 432 34.36 2.48 -8.90
CA GLN A 432 35.16 1.30 -8.61
C GLN A 432 35.04 0.23 -9.69
N CYS A 433 33.84 -0.01 -10.23
CA CYS A 433 33.64 -0.95 -11.33
C CYS A 433 34.40 -0.53 -12.59
N LEU A 434 34.42 0.77 -12.93
CA LEU A 434 35.21 1.29 -14.05
C LEU A 434 36.72 1.09 -13.82
N ASN A 435 37.23 1.38 -12.62
CA ASN A 435 38.65 1.26 -12.27
C ASN A 435 39.13 -0.19 -12.08
N LYS A 436 38.26 -1.11 -11.68
CA LYS A 436 38.58 -2.54 -11.42
C LYS A 436 38.20 -3.46 -12.59
N MET A 437 37.76 -2.91 -13.72
CA MET A 437 37.17 -3.66 -14.84
C MET A 437 38.15 -4.63 -15.52
N PRO A 438 37.94 -5.95 -15.48
CA PRO A 438 38.86 -6.91 -16.10
C PRO A 438 38.57 -7.14 -17.59
N GLU A 439 39.61 -7.52 -18.32
CA GLU A 439 39.50 -8.17 -19.63
C GLU A 439 38.99 -9.62 -19.49
N GLY A 440 38.47 -10.20 -20.58
CA GLY A 440 38.06 -11.61 -20.64
C GLY A 440 36.72 -11.87 -21.32
N GLU A 441 36.20 -13.08 -21.18
CA GLU A 441 34.92 -13.50 -21.76
C GLU A 441 33.71 -12.87 -21.04
N ILE A 442 32.65 -12.61 -21.81
CA ILE A 442 31.36 -12.04 -21.33
C ILE A 442 30.26 -13.09 -21.13
N LYS A 443 30.54 -14.36 -21.45
CA LYS A 443 29.63 -15.50 -21.38
C LYS A 443 30.36 -16.69 -20.78
N VAL A 444 29.61 -17.63 -20.21
CA VAL A 444 30.14 -18.96 -19.92
C VAL A 444 30.54 -19.66 -21.22
N ASP A 445 31.69 -20.34 -21.20
CA ASP A 445 32.29 -21.02 -22.35
C ASP A 445 31.53 -22.29 -22.78
N ASP A 446 30.47 -22.69 -22.05
CA ASP A 446 29.60 -23.80 -22.46
C ASP A 446 28.59 -23.37 -23.53
N ALA A 447 28.93 -23.68 -24.78
CA ALA A 447 28.10 -23.48 -25.97
C ALA A 447 26.75 -24.25 -25.94
N LYS A 448 26.51 -25.16 -24.98
CA LYS A 448 25.20 -25.79 -24.76
C LYS A 448 24.19 -24.84 -24.12
N ILE A 449 24.65 -23.73 -23.52
CA ILE A 449 23.84 -22.83 -22.70
C ILE A 449 24.00 -21.38 -23.19
N SER A 450 25.22 -20.93 -23.43
CA SER A 450 25.48 -19.63 -24.07
C SER A 450 25.56 -19.78 -25.60
N PRO A 451 24.97 -18.86 -26.40
CA PRO A 451 25.02 -18.99 -27.85
C PRO A 451 26.40 -18.55 -28.39
N PRO A 452 27.05 -19.39 -29.24
CA PRO A 452 28.43 -19.17 -29.71
C PRO A 452 28.59 -17.93 -30.59
N LYS A 453 29.85 -17.53 -30.82
CA LYS A 453 30.19 -16.28 -31.52
C LYS A 453 29.79 -16.39 -33.00
N ARG A 454 29.28 -15.29 -33.61
CA ARG A 454 28.69 -15.36 -34.97
C ARG A 454 29.69 -15.64 -36.11
N ALA A 455 30.99 -15.54 -35.86
CA ALA A 455 32.04 -15.99 -36.78
C ALA A 455 32.28 -17.51 -36.67
N GLU A 456 32.33 -18.02 -35.45
CA GLU A 456 32.51 -19.42 -35.08
C GLU A 456 31.33 -20.30 -35.54
N MET A 457 30.09 -19.82 -35.36
CA MET A 457 28.86 -20.46 -35.84
C MET A 457 28.78 -20.56 -37.38
N LYS A 458 29.55 -19.75 -38.11
CA LYS A 458 29.64 -19.81 -39.59
C LYS A 458 30.77 -20.70 -40.11
N THR A 459 31.62 -21.23 -39.23
CA THR A 459 32.87 -21.93 -39.59
C THR A 459 32.97 -23.32 -38.97
N SER A 460 32.50 -23.49 -37.73
CA SER A 460 32.44 -24.79 -37.03
C SER A 460 31.03 -25.39 -37.07
N MET A 461 30.95 -26.70 -37.32
CA MET A 461 29.69 -27.43 -37.40
C MET A 461 29.01 -27.55 -36.02
N GLU A 462 29.78 -27.76 -34.96
CA GLU A 462 29.25 -27.88 -33.60
C GLU A 462 28.57 -26.59 -33.14
N SER A 463 29.20 -25.42 -33.36
CA SER A 463 28.56 -24.14 -33.02
C SER A 463 27.27 -23.87 -33.79
N LEU A 464 27.16 -24.36 -35.03
CA LEU A 464 25.92 -24.28 -35.80
C LEU A 464 24.82 -25.17 -35.21
N ILE A 465 25.16 -26.40 -34.80
CA ILE A 465 24.24 -27.33 -34.10
C ILE A 465 23.79 -26.73 -32.77
N HIS A 466 24.71 -26.23 -31.96
CA HIS A 466 24.42 -25.59 -30.68
C HIS A 466 23.53 -24.36 -30.83
N HIS A 467 23.86 -23.45 -31.76
CA HIS A 467 23.04 -22.30 -32.10
C HIS A 467 21.63 -22.72 -32.56
N PHE A 468 21.50 -23.73 -33.42
CA PHE A 468 20.21 -24.21 -33.89
C PHE A 468 19.34 -24.74 -32.74
N LYS A 469 19.89 -25.62 -31.87
CA LYS A 469 19.15 -26.16 -30.72
C LYS A 469 18.78 -25.10 -29.69
N LEU A 470 19.69 -24.19 -29.34
CA LEU A 470 19.45 -23.14 -28.34
C LEU A 470 18.28 -22.21 -28.70
N TYR A 471 18.08 -21.91 -29.99
CA TYR A 471 16.99 -21.03 -30.43
C TYR A 471 15.69 -21.76 -30.83
N THR A 472 15.69 -23.10 -30.94
CA THR A 472 14.50 -23.91 -31.28
C THR A 472 13.93 -24.66 -30.07
N GLU A 473 14.77 -25.45 -29.40
CA GLU A 473 14.41 -26.23 -28.21
C GLU A 473 14.66 -25.43 -26.91
N GLY A 474 15.76 -24.68 -26.86
CA GLY A 474 16.32 -24.10 -25.63
C GLY A 474 17.16 -25.11 -24.83
N TYR A 475 18.02 -24.63 -23.95
CA TYR A 475 18.74 -25.49 -23.00
C TYR A 475 17.75 -26.12 -21.99
N GLN A 476 17.97 -27.39 -21.66
CA GLN A 476 17.26 -28.07 -20.58
C GLN A 476 17.86 -27.64 -19.22
N VAL A 477 17.01 -27.41 -18.22
CA VAL A 477 17.45 -27.04 -16.86
C VAL A 477 17.19 -28.22 -15.92
N PRO A 478 18.17 -28.65 -15.10
CA PRO A 478 18.01 -29.78 -14.17
C PRO A 478 16.75 -29.66 -13.29
N PRO A 479 16.05 -30.77 -12.99
CA PRO A 479 14.84 -30.74 -12.17
C PRO A 479 15.17 -30.27 -10.74
N GLY A 480 14.40 -29.31 -10.22
CA GLY A 480 14.68 -28.70 -8.93
C GLY A 480 13.79 -27.51 -8.61
N ALA A 481 14.02 -26.89 -7.45
CA ALA A 481 13.38 -25.65 -7.05
C ALA A 481 14.39 -24.72 -6.39
N THR A 482 14.41 -23.45 -6.78
CA THR A 482 15.30 -22.43 -6.23
C THR A 482 14.51 -21.19 -5.85
N TYR A 483 14.87 -20.63 -4.69
CA TYR A 483 14.63 -19.23 -4.37
C TYR A 483 15.94 -18.45 -4.47
N THR A 484 15.89 -17.33 -5.18
CA THR A 484 16.98 -16.36 -5.30
C THR A 484 16.41 -14.96 -5.22
N ALA A 485 17.03 -14.11 -4.41
CA ALA A 485 16.65 -12.72 -4.23
C ALA A 485 17.83 -11.80 -4.54
N VAL A 486 17.51 -10.60 -5.02
CA VAL A 486 18.43 -9.53 -5.40
C VAL A 486 17.95 -8.25 -4.73
N GLU A 487 18.88 -7.40 -4.29
CA GLU A 487 18.56 -6.06 -3.78
C GLU A 487 18.26 -5.12 -4.95
N ALA A 488 17.05 -5.23 -5.50
CA ALA A 488 16.54 -4.24 -6.45
C ALA A 488 16.40 -2.87 -5.75
N PRO A 489 16.28 -1.75 -6.49
CA PRO A 489 16.22 -0.41 -5.88
C PRO A 489 14.98 -0.20 -5.00
N LYS A 490 13.90 -0.96 -5.26
CA LYS A 490 12.69 -1.01 -4.41
C LYS A 490 12.78 -2.05 -3.27
N GLY A 491 13.90 -2.74 -3.09
CA GLY A 491 14.12 -3.76 -2.07
C GLY A 491 14.23 -5.18 -2.63
N GLU A 492 13.87 -6.17 -1.81
CA GLU A 492 14.08 -7.58 -2.13
C GLU A 492 13.17 -8.05 -3.27
N PHE A 493 13.73 -8.16 -4.47
CA PHE A 493 13.08 -8.78 -5.61
C PHE A 493 13.48 -10.26 -5.69
N GLY A 494 12.52 -11.14 -5.44
CA GLY A 494 12.73 -12.58 -5.33
C GLY A 494 12.08 -13.36 -6.47
N VAL A 495 12.81 -14.30 -7.06
CA VAL A 495 12.27 -15.26 -8.03
C VAL A 495 12.30 -16.66 -7.42
N TYR A 496 11.14 -17.32 -7.42
CA TYR A 496 11.02 -18.74 -7.11
C TYR A 496 10.77 -19.50 -8.41
N LEU A 497 11.76 -20.26 -8.86
CA LEU A 497 11.68 -21.12 -10.04
C LEU A 497 11.54 -22.58 -9.62
N VAL A 498 10.72 -23.31 -10.36
CA VAL A 498 10.64 -24.77 -10.34
C VAL A 498 10.86 -25.28 -11.76
N SER A 499 11.82 -26.18 -11.91
CA SER A 499 12.17 -26.88 -13.15
C SER A 499 11.80 -28.35 -13.05
N ASP A 500 11.29 -28.91 -14.14
CA ASP A 500 10.88 -30.32 -14.26
C ASP A 500 11.90 -31.18 -15.04
N GLY A 501 13.05 -30.61 -15.40
CA GLY A 501 14.05 -31.21 -16.28
C GLY A 501 13.92 -30.77 -17.76
N SER A 502 12.88 -30.03 -18.13
CA SER A 502 12.67 -29.55 -19.51
C SER A 502 13.38 -28.21 -19.79
N SER A 503 13.26 -27.73 -21.03
CA SER A 503 13.71 -26.38 -21.44
C SER A 503 12.72 -25.25 -21.10
N ARG A 504 11.69 -25.54 -20.31
CA ARG A 504 10.67 -24.58 -19.85
C ARG A 504 10.58 -24.58 -18.31
N PRO A 505 10.31 -23.43 -17.67
CA PRO A 505 10.05 -23.41 -16.23
C PRO A 505 8.65 -23.97 -15.94
N TYR A 506 8.59 -25.07 -15.18
CA TYR A 506 7.33 -25.68 -14.74
C TYR A 506 6.49 -24.70 -13.91
N ARG A 507 7.13 -23.90 -13.07
CA ARG A 507 6.49 -22.80 -12.34
C ARG A 507 7.48 -21.66 -12.10
N CYS A 508 7.00 -20.42 -12.28
CA CYS A 508 7.70 -19.21 -11.87
C CYS A 508 6.78 -18.39 -10.97
N LYS A 509 7.17 -18.15 -9.72
CA LYS A 509 6.49 -17.25 -8.78
C LYS A 509 7.41 -16.10 -8.42
N ILE A 510 6.88 -14.88 -8.46
CA ILE A 510 7.68 -13.66 -8.29
C ILE A 510 7.23 -12.91 -7.03
N LYS A 511 8.20 -12.60 -6.15
CA LYS A 511 8.09 -11.71 -4.99
C LYS A 511 8.53 -10.31 -5.43
N ALA A 512 7.55 -9.45 -5.72
CA ALA A 512 7.78 -8.03 -5.92
C ALA A 512 7.71 -7.29 -4.57
N PRO A 513 8.71 -6.48 -4.19
CA PRO A 513 8.75 -5.83 -2.87
C PRO A 513 7.55 -4.89 -2.66
N GLY A 514 7.18 -4.15 -3.72
CA GLY A 514 6.01 -3.27 -3.75
C GLY A 514 4.67 -3.93 -3.42
N PHE A 515 4.55 -5.26 -3.53
CA PHE A 515 3.32 -5.98 -3.13
C PHE A 515 3.19 -6.10 -1.61
N ALA A 516 4.29 -6.32 -0.90
CA ALA A 516 4.31 -6.30 0.57
C ALA A 516 4.13 -4.87 1.07
N HIS A 517 4.83 -3.90 0.46
CA HIS A 517 4.69 -2.48 0.74
C HIS A 517 3.23 -1.99 0.64
N LEU A 518 2.51 -2.34 -0.45
CA LEU A 518 1.08 -2.01 -0.59
C LEU A 518 0.18 -2.73 0.43
N ALA A 519 0.51 -3.96 0.84
CA ALA A 519 -0.26 -4.66 1.88
C ALA A 519 -0.18 -3.95 3.24
N GLY A 520 0.88 -3.17 3.47
CA GLY A 520 1.03 -2.29 4.63
C GLY A 520 0.39 -0.90 4.50
N LEU A 521 -0.17 -0.54 3.34
CA LEU A 521 -0.67 0.82 3.08
C LEU A 521 -1.71 1.27 4.11
N ASP A 522 -2.65 0.38 4.46
CA ASP A 522 -3.68 0.64 5.47
C ASP A 522 -3.08 0.97 6.85
N ARG A 523 -2.11 0.17 7.30
CA ARG A 523 -1.42 0.39 8.58
C ARG A 523 -0.61 1.70 8.59
N MET A 524 -0.04 2.10 7.45
CA MET A 524 0.67 3.38 7.31
C MET A 524 -0.26 4.59 7.20
N SER A 525 -1.49 4.45 6.68
CA SER A 525 -2.39 5.58 6.44
C SER A 525 -3.36 5.86 7.59
N GLN A 526 -3.64 4.87 8.45
CA GLN A 526 -4.50 5.00 9.63
C GLN A 526 -4.09 6.20 10.50
N GLY A 527 -5.02 7.12 10.72
CA GLY A 527 -4.83 8.34 11.52
C GLY A 527 -4.26 9.54 10.78
N HIS A 528 -3.69 9.36 9.59
CA HIS A 528 -3.18 10.46 8.75
C HIS A 528 -4.29 11.14 7.93
N MET A 529 -3.97 12.28 7.29
CA MET A 529 -4.91 13.00 6.41
C MET A 529 -4.86 12.45 4.98
N LEU A 530 -5.91 12.66 4.18
CA LEU A 530 -5.96 12.25 2.77
C LEU A 530 -4.75 12.71 1.94
N ALA A 531 -4.24 13.93 2.20
CA ALA A 531 -3.07 14.46 1.50
C ALA A 531 -1.76 13.72 1.85
N ASP A 532 -1.69 13.07 3.02
CA ASP A 532 -0.51 12.34 3.50
C ASP A 532 -0.43 10.95 2.87
N VAL A 533 -1.59 10.35 2.53
CA VAL A 533 -1.67 9.08 1.79
C VAL A 533 -0.90 9.17 0.46
N VAL A 534 -0.93 10.33 -0.21
CA VAL A 534 -0.15 10.59 -1.42
C VAL A 534 1.36 10.53 -1.15
N ALA A 535 1.85 11.18 -0.09
CA ALA A 535 3.27 11.09 0.30
C ALA A 535 3.67 9.65 0.65
N ILE A 536 2.80 8.91 1.36
CA ILE A 536 3.02 7.50 1.67
C ILE A 536 3.16 6.66 0.38
N ILE A 537 2.27 6.82 -0.61
CA ILE A 537 2.34 6.11 -1.90
C ILE A 537 3.67 6.36 -2.62
N GLY A 538 4.11 7.62 -2.70
CA GLY A 538 5.40 7.98 -3.31
C GLY A 538 6.61 7.43 -2.55
N THR A 539 6.60 7.44 -1.21
CA THR A 539 7.69 6.81 -0.43
C THR A 539 7.70 5.29 -0.52
N LEU A 540 6.58 4.63 -0.84
CA LEU A 540 6.55 3.19 -1.14
C LEU A 540 7.05 2.85 -2.57
N ALA A 541 7.36 3.86 -3.40
CA ALA A 541 7.79 3.69 -4.80
C ALA A 541 6.85 2.80 -5.63
N VAL A 542 5.53 2.92 -5.37
CA VAL A 542 4.48 2.14 -6.06
C VAL A 542 4.17 2.76 -7.42
N GLU A 543 5.11 2.59 -8.34
CA GLU A 543 4.78 2.47 -9.75
C GLU A 543 3.86 1.25 -9.96
N SER A 544 2.80 1.38 -10.75
CA SER A 544 1.76 0.35 -10.80
C SER A 544 2.22 -0.96 -11.46
N PHE A 545 2.78 -1.85 -10.64
CA PHE A 545 3.31 -3.16 -11.02
C PHE A 545 2.21 -4.07 -11.63
N PRO A 546 2.55 -5.04 -12.50
CA PRO A 546 1.65 -6.14 -12.87
C PRO A 546 1.43 -7.11 -11.69
N PHE A 547 0.79 -6.67 -10.60
CA PHE A 547 0.70 -7.41 -9.34
C PHE A 547 0.18 -8.86 -9.53
N PRO A 548 0.98 -9.89 -9.23
CA PRO A 548 0.69 -11.25 -9.67
C PRO A 548 -0.12 -12.06 -8.64
N ARG A 549 -1.46 -11.95 -8.69
CA ARG A 549 -2.38 -12.96 -8.12
C ARG A 549 -3.30 -13.56 -9.18
N CYS A 550 -2.88 -14.69 -9.75
CA CYS A 550 -3.84 -15.74 -10.13
C CYS A 550 -4.13 -16.57 -8.88
N GLN A 551 -5.21 -16.26 -8.13
CA GLN A 551 -5.64 -17.07 -6.98
C GLN A 551 -7.04 -17.64 -7.21
N ALA A 552 -7.14 -18.51 -8.20
CA ALA A 552 -8.39 -19.18 -8.55
C ALA A 552 -8.73 -20.32 -7.58
N ARG A 553 -9.24 -19.99 -6.39
CA ARG A 553 -10.05 -20.88 -5.51
C ARG A 553 -10.54 -20.14 -4.25
N GLY A 554 -11.86 -20.11 -4.06
CA GLY A 554 -12.54 -19.99 -2.77
C GLY A 554 -12.48 -18.64 -2.04
N HIS A 555 -13.65 -18.05 -1.77
CA HIS A 555 -13.79 -17.14 -0.63
C HIS A 555 -13.59 -17.94 0.66
N ILE A 556 -12.54 -17.61 1.42
CA ILE A 556 -12.44 -17.96 2.84
C ILE A 556 -12.41 -16.64 3.61
N THR A 557 -13.54 -16.30 4.23
CA THR A 557 -13.65 -15.18 5.17
C THR A 557 -12.86 -15.52 6.43
N LEU A 558 -11.73 -14.84 6.65
CA LEU A 558 -10.91 -14.96 7.86
C LEU A 558 -11.57 -14.24 9.06
N SER A 559 -12.72 -14.74 9.49
CA SER A 559 -13.33 -14.40 10.79
C SER A 559 -12.67 -15.20 11.91
N GLY A 560 -11.41 -14.89 12.22
CA GLY A 560 -10.64 -15.54 13.29
C GLY A 560 -10.47 -14.64 14.51
N ARG A 561 -11.02 -15.04 15.66
CA ARG A 561 -10.75 -14.36 16.94
C ARG A 561 -9.32 -14.64 17.37
N ILE A 562 -8.55 -13.58 17.64
CA ILE A 562 -7.24 -13.70 18.30
C ILE A 562 -7.49 -13.98 19.78
N LEU A 563 -6.93 -15.08 20.28
CA LEU A 563 -6.71 -15.33 21.72
C LEU A 563 -5.20 -15.36 21.97
N PRO A 564 -4.71 -14.77 23.07
CA PRO A 564 -3.28 -14.70 23.34
C PRO A 564 -2.72 -16.05 23.80
N ALA A 565 -1.56 -16.44 23.25
CA ALA A 565 -0.77 -17.57 23.73
C ALA A 565 0.34 -17.10 24.68
N SER A 566 0.60 -17.85 25.75
CA SER A 566 1.70 -17.59 26.69
C SER A 566 3.02 -18.24 26.25
N PRO A 567 4.19 -17.68 26.62
CA PRO A 567 5.47 -18.12 26.06
C PRO A 567 6.13 -19.26 26.83
N ALA A 568 6.50 -20.35 26.14
CA ALA A 568 7.48 -21.32 26.61
C ALA A 568 8.09 -22.15 25.46
N ARG A 569 9.42 -22.35 25.52
CA ARG A 569 10.26 -23.24 24.67
C ARG A 569 10.43 -22.79 23.21
N GLY A 570 11.69 -22.56 22.81
CA GLY A 570 12.08 -22.23 21.43
C GLY A 570 12.35 -23.46 20.56
N PRO A 571 12.43 -23.31 19.22
CA PRO A 571 12.52 -24.43 18.29
C PRO A 571 13.96 -24.89 18.01
N LEU A 572 14.27 -26.13 18.39
CA LEU A 572 15.11 -27.00 17.56
C LEU A 572 14.22 -27.59 16.46
N LEU A 573 14.73 -27.70 15.23
CA LEU A 573 13.91 -27.96 14.05
C LEU A 573 14.34 -29.26 13.35
N GLU A 574 14.02 -30.40 13.98
CA GLU A 574 14.13 -31.72 13.35
C GLU A 574 12.89 -32.00 12.48
N VAL A 575 13.12 -32.51 11.26
CA VAL A 575 12.07 -32.91 10.33
C VAL A 575 12.09 -34.43 10.18
N ILE A 576 11.16 -35.12 10.85
CA ILE A 576 11.01 -36.58 10.79
C ILE A 576 9.72 -36.92 10.04
N PHE A 577 9.85 -37.62 8.90
CA PHE A 577 8.72 -38.18 8.17
C PHE A 577 8.34 -39.57 8.71
N GLY A 578 7.04 -39.77 8.96
CA GLY A 578 6.48 -41.10 9.30
C GLY A 578 6.08 -41.91 8.05
N PRO A 579 6.13 -43.25 8.09
CA PRO A 579 5.97 -44.12 6.91
C PRO A 579 4.52 -44.49 6.55
N SER A 580 4.37 -45.33 5.52
CA SER A 580 3.13 -45.62 4.78
C SER A 580 2.50 -47.00 5.07
N ALA A 581 1.31 -47.22 4.48
CA ALA A 581 0.56 -48.49 4.38
C ALA A 581 -0.19 -48.98 5.65
N PRO A 582 -1.17 -49.91 5.56
CA PRO A 582 -1.69 -50.61 4.37
C PRO A 582 -3.19 -50.38 4.07
N ALA A 583 -3.72 -51.05 3.04
CA ALA A 583 -5.10 -50.90 2.55
C ALA A 583 -6.03 -52.05 2.98
N ALA A 584 -7.32 -51.75 3.21
CA ALA A 584 -8.36 -52.74 3.48
C ALA A 584 -9.67 -52.47 2.70
N ARG A 585 -9.96 -53.41 1.78
CA ARG A 585 -11.17 -53.67 0.98
C ARG A 585 -12.49 -52.96 1.36
N GLY A 586 -13.13 -52.36 0.35
CA GLY A 586 -14.37 -52.96 -0.18
C GLY A 586 -15.69 -52.19 -0.08
N PHE A 587 -15.94 -51.25 -1.00
CA PHE A 587 -17.25 -51.09 -1.66
C PHE A 587 -17.07 -50.40 -3.03
N ALA A 588 -17.82 -50.87 -4.03
CA ALA A 588 -17.90 -50.38 -5.41
C ALA A 588 -19.34 -50.68 -5.91
N PRO A 589 -19.93 -49.96 -6.89
CA PRO A 589 -19.31 -49.40 -8.11
C PRO A 589 -19.68 -47.91 -8.33
N SER A 590 -19.51 -47.23 -9.48
CA SER A 590 -18.94 -47.52 -10.81
C SER A 590 -18.27 -46.23 -11.35
N TRP A 591 -17.14 -46.34 -12.06
CA TRP A 591 -16.51 -45.19 -12.74
C TRP A 591 -16.70 -45.28 -14.26
N GLY A 592 -17.75 -44.63 -14.77
CA GLY A 592 -18.00 -44.51 -16.21
C GLY A 592 -17.46 -43.19 -16.78
N TRP A 593 -16.39 -43.25 -17.58
CA TRP A 593 -15.98 -42.10 -18.40
C TRP A 593 -17.05 -41.79 -19.44
N ARG A 594 -17.63 -40.59 -19.42
CA ARG A 594 -18.42 -40.04 -20.54
C ARG A 594 -17.90 -38.68 -20.96
N ARG A 595 -17.83 -38.49 -22.29
CA ARG A 595 -17.59 -37.18 -22.91
C ARG A 595 -18.83 -36.32 -22.72
N LEU A 596 -18.66 -35.03 -22.46
CA LEU A 596 -19.75 -34.06 -22.43
C LEU A 596 -19.81 -33.33 -23.77
N SER A 597 -20.70 -33.81 -24.64
CA SER A 597 -21.11 -33.21 -25.90
C SER A 597 -22.58 -33.54 -26.11
N GLU A 598 -23.36 -32.58 -26.62
CA GLU A 598 -24.82 -32.66 -26.87
C GLU A 598 -25.66 -32.56 -25.57
N LEU A 599 -26.34 -31.43 -25.26
CA LEU A 599 -27.56 -30.80 -25.85
C LEU A 599 -28.85 -31.22 -25.07
N PRO A 600 -29.99 -30.48 -25.09
CA PRO A 600 -30.54 -29.62 -26.16
C PRO A 600 -31.00 -28.19 -25.77
N PRO A 601 -31.51 -27.37 -26.73
CA PRO A 601 -31.92 -25.97 -26.53
C PRO A 601 -33.46 -25.75 -26.68
N CYS A 602 -33.86 -24.48 -26.85
CA CYS A 602 -35.16 -23.94 -27.33
C CYS A 602 -36.31 -23.69 -26.33
N GLN A 603 -36.63 -22.39 -26.15
CA GLN A 603 -37.98 -21.86 -26.37
C GLN A 603 -37.87 -20.52 -27.14
N GLY A 604 -38.92 -20.10 -27.85
CA GLY A 604 -38.98 -18.83 -28.57
C GLY A 604 -40.29 -18.61 -29.35
N GLY A 605 -40.47 -17.40 -29.91
CA GLY A 605 -41.57 -17.00 -30.80
C GLY A 605 -41.18 -15.72 -31.57
N ILE A 606 -41.37 -15.63 -32.89
CA ILE A 606 -42.63 -15.29 -33.61
C ILE A 606 -42.97 -13.80 -33.42
N TRP A 607 -43.05 -12.91 -34.42
CA TRP A 607 -43.09 -12.98 -35.92
C TRP A 607 -42.64 -11.58 -36.48
N ALA A 608 -42.49 -11.23 -37.77
CA ALA A 608 -42.60 -11.84 -39.12
C ALA A 608 -41.74 -11.01 -40.13
N PRO A 609 -41.48 -11.45 -41.39
CA PRO A 609 -40.52 -10.78 -42.31
C PRO A 609 -41.15 -9.85 -43.38
N GLY A 610 -40.34 -8.93 -43.91
CA GLY A 610 -40.63 -8.15 -45.14
C GLY A 610 -39.40 -7.37 -45.62
N GLY A 611 -38.85 -7.72 -46.78
CA GLY A 611 -37.57 -7.16 -47.28
C GLY A 611 -37.73 -6.25 -48.50
N TRP A 612 -36.89 -5.22 -48.60
CA TRP A 612 -36.77 -4.35 -49.80
C TRP A 612 -35.31 -4.09 -50.19
N ARG A 613 -35.14 -3.64 -51.43
CA ARG A 613 -33.92 -3.73 -52.26
C ARG A 613 -32.81 -2.75 -51.88
N LEU A 614 -31.58 -3.10 -52.26
CA LEU A 614 -30.52 -2.14 -52.56
C LEU A 614 -30.94 -1.20 -53.70
N PRO A 615 -30.49 0.07 -53.65
CA PRO A 615 -29.76 0.66 -54.79
C PRO A 615 -28.35 1.08 -54.37
N GLY A 616 -27.43 1.15 -55.33
CA GLY A 616 -26.03 1.54 -55.09
C GLY A 616 -25.65 2.90 -55.67
N THR A 617 -24.37 3.25 -55.50
CA THR A 617 -23.57 4.21 -56.29
C THR A 617 -24.10 5.64 -56.50
N ALA A 618 -23.46 6.61 -55.82
CA ALA A 618 -23.11 7.89 -56.44
C ALA A 618 -22.00 8.63 -55.65
N ARG A 619 -20.82 8.75 -56.28
CA ARG A 619 -19.65 9.60 -55.91
C ARG A 619 -18.88 9.21 -54.65
#